data_AF-X1V9E3-F1
#
_entry.id   AF-X1V9E3-F1
#
_cell.length_a   1.000
_cell.length_b   1.000
_cell.length_c   1.000
_cell.angle_alpha   90.00
_cell.angle_beta   90.00
_cell.angle_gamma   90.00
#
_symmetry.space_group_name_H-M   'P 1'
#
loop_
_entity.id
_entity.type
_entity.pdbx_description
1 polymer ?
#
loop_
_entity_poly.entity_id
_entity_poly.type
_entity_poly.pdbx_seq_one_letter_code
_entity_poly.pdbx_strand_id
1 'polypeptide(L)'
;MAWERLQEVEGIDVQRMGIIGLSMGGFVAALLTGQDGVHPKSVALLSAVNNLPEIIAMMEETGDISPHQDVYDYHGLAVGREFMQTAKEYNAQEAIAAYPGHLLLITGSADEMIPPLCSEQYAQAHEDQPGRTEHLSIPEGNHVFADLRHNTMAIEQIVSWFKETL
;
A
#
# COMPACT_ATOMS: atom_id res chain seq x y z
N MET A 1 15.19 8.72 7.42
CA MET A 1 13.90 8.01 7.24
C MET A 1 13.80 6.85 8.24
N ALA A 2 12.60 6.35 8.58
CA ALA A 2 12.45 5.19 9.48
C ALA A 2 13.17 3.93 8.96
N TRP A 3 13.15 3.70 7.64
CA TRP A 3 13.85 2.58 6.98
C TRP A 3 15.35 2.55 7.28
N GLU A 4 16.06 3.65 7.02
CA GLU A 4 17.50 3.79 7.28
C GLU A 4 17.83 3.58 8.76
N ARG A 5 16.97 4.08 9.66
CA ARG A 5 17.18 3.89 11.10
C ARG A 5 17.08 2.44 11.52
N LEU A 6 16.20 1.64 10.91
CA LEU A 6 16.11 0.21 11.18
C LEU A 6 17.38 -0.53 10.75
N GLN A 7 18.07 -0.07 9.71
CA GLN A 7 19.33 -0.68 9.26
C GLN A 7 20.48 -0.48 10.28
N GLU A 8 20.36 0.49 11.18
CA GLU A 8 21.34 0.79 12.23
C GLU A 8 21.08 0.00 13.53
N VAL A 9 19.92 -0.66 13.68
CA VAL A 9 19.53 -1.34 14.93
C VAL A 9 20.21 -2.69 15.04
N GLU A 10 20.90 -2.92 16.17
CA GLU A 10 21.51 -4.22 16.47
C GLU A 10 20.45 -5.34 16.49
N GLY A 11 20.73 -6.42 15.76
CA GLY A 11 19.83 -7.57 15.64
C GLY A 11 18.85 -7.51 14.47
N ILE A 12 18.79 -6.41 13.72
CA ILE A 12 18.06 -6.36 12.44
C ILE A 12 18.97 -6.85 11.31
N ASP A 13 18.47 -7.85 10.58
CA ASP A 13 19.10 -8.32 9.35
C ASP A 13 18.54 -7.53 8.16
N VAL A 14 19.35 -6.62 7.63
CA VAL A 14 18.97 -5.75 6.53
C VAL A 14 18.59 -6.49 5.25
N GLN A 15 19.07 -7.73 5.08
CA GLN A 15 18.72 -8.59 3.95
C GLN A 15 17.36 -9.29 4.13
N ARG A 16 16.73 -9.14 5.30
CA ARG A 16 15.44 -9.77 5.65
C ARG A 16 14.42 -8.74 6.15
N MET A 17 14.48 -7.53 5.61
CA MET A 17 13.51 -6.47 5.88
C MET A 17 12.39 -6.51 4.83
N GLY A 18 11.15 -6.45 5.31
CA GLY A 18 9.96 -6.31 4.48
C GLY A 18 9.10 -5.11 4.91
N ILE A 19 8.16 -4.73 4.05
CA ILE A 19 7.21 -3.63 4.31
C ILE A 19 5.80 -4.19 4.19
N ILE A 20 4.92 -3.73 5.07
CA ILE A 20 3.49 -4.02 5.00
C ILE A 20 2.70 -2.72 5.13
N GLY A 21 1.64 -2.58 4.33
CA GLY A 21 0.78 -1.40 4.36
C GLY A 21 -0.68 -1.71 4.04
N LEU A 22 -1.60 -1.10 4.78
CA LEU A 22 -3.04 -1.20 4.58
C LEU A 22 -3.58 0.12 4.02
N SER A 23 -4.49 0.06 3.03
CA SER A 23 -5.17 1.24 2.49
C SER A 23 -4.18 2.28 1.94
N MET A 24 -4.26 3.53 2.38
CA MET A 24 -3.25 4.56 2.09
C MET A 24 -1.85 4.15 2.59
N GLY A 25 -1.74 3.38 3.66
CA GLY A 25 -0.46 2.80 4.08
C GLY A 25 0.10 1.82 3.05
N GLY A 26 -0.75 1.14 2.28
CA GLY A 26 -0.35 0.33 1.13
C GLY A 26 0.19 1.18 -0.02
N PHE A 27 -0.45 2.30 -0.32
CA PHE A 27 0.06 3.29 -1.28
C PHE A 27 1.45 3.80 -0.89
N VAL A 28 1.64 4.17 0.39
CA VAL A 28 2.94 4.61 0.91
C VAL A 28 3.97 3.49 0.87
N ALA A 29 3.59 2.26 1.24
CA ALA A 29 4.47 1.09 1.18
C ALA A 29 4.95 0.81 -0.25
N ALA A 30 4.06 0.93 -1.24
CA ALA A 30 4.39 0.81 -2.65
C ALA A 30 5.34 1.93 -3.10
N LEU A 31 5.10 3.20 -2.73
CA LEU A 31 6.02 4.29 -3.08
C LEU A 31 7.42 4.10 -2.49
N LEU A 32 7.52 3.56 -1.28
CA LEU A 32 8.80 3.28 -0.65
C LEU A 32 9.67 2.31 -1.45
N THR A 33 9.09 1.41 -2.26
CA THR A 33 9.89 0.47 -3.07
C THR A 33 10.67 1.15 -4.19
N GLY A 34 10.25 2.34 -4.61
CA GLY A 34 10.91 3.16 -5.64
C GLY A 34 11.85 4.21 -5.07
N GLN A 35 12.02 4.31 -3.74
CA GLN A 35 12.90 5.30 -3.12
C GLN A 35 14.36 4.81 -3.11
N ASP A 36 15.28 5.72 -3.42
CA ASP A 36 16.72 5.44 -3.35
C ASP A 36 17.13 4.96 -1.95
N GLY A 37 17.90 3.86 -1.91
CA GLY A 37 18.36 3.25 -0.65
C GLY A 37 17.32 2.42 0.09
N VAL A 38 16.08 2.35 -0.41
CA VAL A 38 15.01 1.51 0.14
C VAL A 38 14.83 0.26 -0.73
N HIS A 39 15.27 -0.88 -0.20
CA HIS A 39 15.27 -2.15 -0.93
C HIS A 39 14.66 -3.26 -0.07
N PRO A 40 13.34 -3.24 0.16
CA PRO A 40 12.69 -4.34 0.85
C PRO A 40 12.83 -5.63 0.05
N LYS A 41 13.03 -6.74 0.75
CA LYS A 41 13.07 -8.05 0.11
C LYS A 41 11.66 -8.54 -0.25
N SER A 42 10.68 -8.12 0.55
CA SER A 42 9.29 -8.54 0.41
C SER A 42 8.33 -7.43 0.85
N VAL A 43 7.24 -7.26 0.12
CA VAL A 43 6.22 -6.23 0.37
C VAL A 43 4.85 -6.88 0.41
N ALA A 44 4.02 -6.48 1.37
CA ALA A 44 2.62 -6.86 1.46
C ALA A 44 1.72 -5.62 1.42
N LEU A 45 0.87 -5.53 0.40
CA LEU A 45 -0.09 -4.45 0.20
C LEU A 45 -1.50 -4.97 0.45
N LEU A 46 -2.19 -4.36 1.41
CA LEU A 46 -3.53 -4.75 1.84
C LEU A 46 -4.53 -3.66 1.48
N SER A 47 -5.60 -4.00 0.75
CA SER A 47 -6.63 -3.05 0.28
C SER A 47 -6.02 -1.72 -0.20
N ALA A 48 -4.90 -1.81 -0.92
CA ALA A 48 -4.03 -0.65 -1.16
C ALA A 48 -4.62 0.28 -2.21
N VAL A 49 -4.62 1.58 -1.89
CA VAL A 49 -4.98 2.64 -2.85
C VAL A 49 -3.93 2.66 -3.95
N ASN A 50 -4.33 2.74 -5.23
CA ASN A 50 -3.39 2.85 -6.34
C ASN A 50 -3.56 4.12 -7.20
N ASN A 51 -4.63 4.87 -6.97
CA ASN A 51 -5.09 6.01 -7.76
C ASN A 51 -5.39 7.23 -6.87
N LEU A 52 -4.54 7.47 -5.87
CA LEU A 52 -4.69 8.58 -4.93
C LEU A 52 -4.76 9.97 -5.63
N PRO A 53 -3.98 10.24 -6.70
CA PRO A 53 -4.12 11.48 -7.47
C PRO A 53 -5.54 11.68 -8.03
N GLU A 54 -6.14 10.63 -8.59
CA GLU A 54 -7.48 10.66 -9.17
C GLU A 54 -8.56 10.84 -8.09
N ILE A 55 -8.39 10.21 -6.93
CA ILE A 55 -9.30 10.39 -5.79
C ILE A 55 -9.27 11.85 -5.32
N ILE A 56 -8.09 12.44 -5.18
CA ILE A 56 -7.94 13.86 -4.76
C ILE A 56 -8.56 14.79 -5.80
N ALA A 57 -8.31 14.54 -7.10
CA ALA A 57 -8.91 15.33 -8.17
C ALA A 57 -10.44 15.25 -8.17
N MET A 58 -11.01 14.05 -7.97
CA MET A 58 -12.46 13.88 -7.83
C MET A 58 -13.01 14.67 -6.64
N MET A 59 -12.36 14.61 -5.48
CA MET A 59 -12.78 15.35 -4.28
C MET A 59 -12.72 16.88 -4.49
N GLU A 60 -11.76 17.38 -5.28
CA GLU A 60 -11.69 18.79 -5.67
C GLU A 60 -12.85 19.17 -6.60
N GLU A 61 -13.21 18.30 -7.54
CA GLU A 61 -14.31 18.51 -8.49
C GLU A 61 -15.69 18.45 -7.82
N THR A 62 -15.90 17.54 -6.88
CA THR A 62 -17.16 17.43 -6.11
C THR A 62 -17.30 18.52 -5.05
N GLY A 63 -16.20 19.22 -4.73
CA GLY A 63 -16.14 20.25 -3.70
C GLY A 63 -16.04 19.69 -2.28
N ASP A 64 -15.77 18.38 -2.13
CA ASP A 64 -15.50 17.75 -0.84
C ASP A 64 -14.21 18.30 -0.21
N ILE A 65 -13.26 18.70 -1.05
CA ILE A 65 -12.08 19.46 -0.63
C ILE A 65 -11.93 20.72 -1.49
N SER A 66 -11.49 21.82 -0.87
CA SER A 66 -11.13 23.05 -1.57
C SER A 66 -9.63 23.22 -1.67
N PRO A 67 -9.05 23.54 -2.85
CA PRO A 67 -7.61 23.80 -2.97
C PRO A 67 -7.14 25.02 -2.16
N HIS A 68 -8.07 25.82 -1.62
CA HIS A 68 -7.82 27.00 -0.80
C HIS A 68 -7.97 26.75 0.70
N GLN A 69 -8.21 25.52 1.13
CA GLN A 69 -8.30 25.15 2.55
C GLN A 69 -6.95 24.61 3.03
N ASP A 70 -6.47 25.05 4.20
CA ASP A 70 -5.14 24.67 4.69
C ASP A 70 -5.13 23.28 5.34
N VAL A 71 -6.25 22.89 5.95
CA VAL A 71 -6.43 21.61 6.65
C VAL A 71 -7.81 21.05 6.33
N TYR A 72 -7.87 19.81 5.88
CA TYR A 72 -9.08 19.05 5.62
C TYR A 72 -9.38 18.11 6.78
N ASP A 73 -10.64 17.99 7.17
CA ASP A 73 -11.08 16.93 8.06
C ASP A 73 -11.40 15.70 7.21
N TYR A 74 -10.54 14.69 7.31
CA TYR A 74 -10.74 13.39 6.67
C TYR A 74 -11.02 12.34 7.76
N HIS A 75 -12.30 12.12 8.06
CA HIS A 75 -12.75 11.17 9.10
C HIS A 75 -12.10 11.40 10.48
N GLY A 76 -11.96 12.66 10.90
CA GLY A 76 -11.33 13.04 12.16
C GLY A 76 -9.81 13.21 12.08
N LEU A 77 -9.20 13.00 10.92
CA LEU A 77 -7.79 13.29 10.66
C LEU A 77 -7.65 14.69 10.07
N ALA A 78 -6.81 15.52 10.68
CA ALA A 78 -6.40 16.81 10.14
C ALA A 78 -5.35 16.59 9.03
N VAL A 79 -5.79 16.61 7.77
CA VAL A 79 -4.92 16.43 6.60
C VAL A 79 -4.54 17.79 6.03
N GLY A 80 -3.24 18.09 5.97
CA GLY A 80 -2.76 19.38 5.45
C GLY A 80 -2.87 19.48 3.93
N ARG A 81 -3.00 20.71 3.42
CA ARG A 81 -2.99 20.98 1.97
C ARG A 81 -1.76 20.45 1.25
N GLU A 82 -0.59 20.59 1.87
CA GLU A 82 0.67 20.13 1.30
C GLU A 82 0.62 18.62 1.00
N PHE A 83 0.06 17.82 1.90
CA PHE A 83 -0.14 16.39 1.65
C PHE A 83 -0.99 16.15 0.40
N MET A 84 -2.12 16.84 0.26
CA MET A 84 -3.00 16.68 -0.92
C MET A 84 -2.30 17.11 -2.22
N GLN A 85 -1.47 18.15 -2.15
CA GLN A 85 -0.72 18.62 -3.31
C GLN A 85 0.36 17.62 -3.71
N THR A 86 1.18 17.17 -2.77
CA THR A 86 2.27 16.22 -3.06
C THR A 86 1.74 14.83 -3.43
N ALA A 87 0.64 14.38 -2.81
CA ALA A 87 0.05 13.07 -3.13
C ALA A 87 -0.37 12.94 -4.61
N LYS A 88 -0.72 14.05 -5.27
CA LYS A 88 -1.06 14.09 -6.70
C LYS A 88 0.14 13.86 -7.63
N GLU A 89 1.36 13.98 -7.12
CA GLU A 89 2.59 13.87 -7.91
C GLU A 89 3.15 12.43 -7.93
N TYR A 90 2.62 11.54 -7.10
CA TYR A 90 3.15 10.19 -6.92
C TYR A 90 2.37 9.13 -7.67
N ASN A 91 3.11 8.22 -8.31
CA ASN A 91 2.57 7.03 -8.96
C ASN A 91 3.10 5.76 -8.28
N ALA A 92 2.26 5.16 -7.42
CA ALA A 92 2.64 3.94 -6.71
C ALA A 92 2.74 2.72 -7.62
N GLN A 93 2.02 2.70 -8.75
CA GLN A 93 2.12 1.60 -9.72
C GLN A 93 3.46 1.62 -10.45
N GLU A 94 3.98 2.81 -10.78
CA GLU A 94 5.32 2.96 -11.36
C GLU A 94 6.41 2.47 -10.40
N ALA A 95 6.30 2.79 -9.11
CA ALA A 95 7.23 2.31 -8.08
C ALA A 95 7.21 0.76 -7.97
N ILE A 96 6.02 0.15 -8.05
CA ILE A 96 5.88 -1.31 -8.06
C ILE A 96 6.38 -1.92 -9.37
N ALA A 97 6.17 -1.25 -10.51
CA ALA A 97 6.65 -1.71 -11.80
C ALA A 97 8.18 -1.77 -11.92
N ALA A 98 8.91 -1.06 -11.04
CA ALA A 98 10.36 -1.11 -10.95
C ALA A 98 10.87 -1.97 -9.78
N TYR A 99 9.98 -2.52 -8.95
CA TYR A 99 10.35 -3.20 -7.70
C TYR A 99 10.72 -4.68 -7.94
N PRO A 100 11.98 -5.09 -7.75
CA PRO A 100 12.42 -6.45 -8.11
C PRO A 100 12.10 -7.51 -7.03
N GLY A 101 11.68 -7.09 -5.83
CA GLY A 101 11.43 -7.99 -4.71
C GLY A 101 10.07 -8.68 -4.80
N HIS A 102 9.73 -9.42 -3.75
CA HIS A 102 8.47 -10.17 -3.69
C HIS A 102 7.30 -9.26 -3.34
N LEU A 103 6.14 -9.47 -3.97
CA LEU A 103 4.91 -8.71 -3.75
C LEU A 103 3.73 -9.61 -3.35
N LEU A 104 3.12 -9.34 -2.20
CA LEU A 104 1.84 -9.90 -1.78
C LEU A 104 0.77 -8.82 -1.87
N LEU A 105 -0.36 -9.18 -2.46
CA LEU A 105 -1.54 -8.35 -2.58
C LEU A 105 -2.70 -9.05 -1.86
N ILE A 106 -3.33 -8.37 -0.90
CA ILE A 106 -4.53 -8.86 -0.22
C ILE A 106 -5.65 -7.84 -0.40
N THR A 107 -6.80 -8.27 -0.91
CA THR A 107 -7.99 -7.41 -1.03
C THR A 107 -9.21 -8.09 -0.43
N GLY A 108 -10.19 -7.31 0.00
CA GLY A 108 -11.51 -7.80 0.39
C GLY A 108 -12.45 -7.80 -0.81
N SER A 109 -13.16 -8.89 -1.08
CA SER A 109 -14.07 -8.95 -2.22
C SER A 109 -15.32 -8.06 -2.05
N ALA A 110 -15.58 -7.57 -0.84
CA ALA A 110 -16.65 -6.63 -0.48
C ALA A 110 -16.06 -5.30 0.03
N ASP A 111 -14.86 -4.95 -0.40
CA ASP A 111 -14.27 -3.63 -0.14
C ASP A 111 -15.02 -2.57 -0.96
N GLU A 112 -15.84 -1.77 -0.27
CA GLU A 112 -16.61 -0.68 -0.86
C GLU A 112 -15.79 0.61 -1.01
N MET A 113 -14.61 0.70 -0.39
CA MET A 113 -13.77 1.90 -0.43
C MET A 113 -12.72 1.80 -1.52
N ILE A 114 -12.08 0.65 -1.67
CA ILE A 114 -11.04 0.40 -2.69
C ILE A 114 -11.43 -0.82 -3.52
N PRO A 115 -11.79 -0.64 -4.80
CA PRO A 115 -12.18 -1.75 -5.66
C PRO A 115 -11.07 -2.81 -5.78
N PRO A 116 -11.42 -4.12 -5.87
CA PRO A 116 -10.46 -5.19 -6.12
C PRO A 116 -9.56 -4.96 -7.35
N LEU A 117 -10.06 -4.24 -8.35
CA LEU A 117 -9.30 -3.83 -9.53
C LEU A 117 -7.99 -3.11 -9.19
N CYS A 118 -7.93 -2.33 -8.11
CA CYS A 118 -6.70 -1.65 -7.71
C CYS A 118 -5.56 -2.64 -7.42
N SER A 119 -5.90 -3.76 -6.79
CA SER A 119 -4.97 -4.86 -6.51
C SER A 119 -4.52 -5.57 -7.79
N GLU A 120 -5.45 -5.83 -8.72
CA GLU A 120 -5.13 -6.42 -10.02
C GLU A 120 -4.17 -5.55 -10.83
N GLN A 121 -4.35 -4.23 -10.79
CA GLN A 121 -3.48 -3.29 -11.47
C GLN A 121 -2.07 -3.21 -10.85
N TYR A 122 -1.91 -3.43 -9.54
CA TYR A 122 -0.59 -3.62 -8.93
C TYR A 122 0.07 -4.93 -9.36
N ALA A 123 -0.71 -6.02 -9.42
CA ALA A 123 -0.21 -7.31 -9.89
C ALA A 123 0.29 -7.22 -11.34
N GLN A 124 -0.47 -6.54 -12.20
CA GLN A 124 -0.09 -6.28 -13.58
C GLN A 124 1.18 -5.42 -13.66
N ALA A 125 1.29 -4.35 -12.86
CA ALA A 125 2.48 -3.51 -12.84
C ALA A 125 3.75 -4.31 -12.50
N HIS A 126 3.65 -5.31 -11.61
CA HIS A 126 4.77 -6.16 -11.19
C HIS A 126 5.06 -7.34 -12.12
N GLU A 127 4.27 -7.58 -13.17
CA GLU A 127 4.28 -8.85 -13.91
C GLU A 127 5.63 -9.25 -14.54
N ASP A 128 6.42 -8.25 -14.92
CA ASP A 128 7.75 -8.44 -15.55
C ASP A 128 8.90 -8.53 -14.53
N GLN A 129 8.62 -8.42 -13.23
CA GLN A 129 9.63 -8.42 -12.18
C GLN A 129 10.05 -9.85 -11.79
N PRO A 130 11.32 -10.05 -11.36
CA PRO A 130 11.81 -11.38 -11.01
C PRO A 130 11.24 -11.92 -9.70
N GLY A 131 10.72 -11.05 -8.83
CA GLY A 131 10.10 -11.43 -7.57
C GLY A 131 8.76 -12.13 -7.79
N ARG A 132 8.49 -13.16 -6.97
CA ARG A 132 7.15 -13.75 -6.87
C ARG A 132 6.10 -12.68 -6.54
N THR A 133 4.99 -12.71 -7.28
CA THR A 133 3.74 -12.03 -6.92
C THR A 133 2.67 -13.02 -6.51
N GLU A 134 1.95 -12.72 -5.44
CA GLU A 134 0.77 -13.45 -4.99
C GLU A 134 -0.38 -12.49 -4.71
N HIS A 135 -1.60 -12.92 -5.08
CA HIS A 135 -2.81 -12.14 -4.88
C HIS A 135 -3.87 -13.00 -4.17
N LEU A 136 -4.32 -12.55 -3.01
CA LEU A 136 -5.42 -13.13 -2.25
C LEU A 136 -6.62 -12.18 -2.21
N SER A 137 -7.75 -12.63 -2.74
CA SER A 137 -9.05 -11.98 -2.53
C SER A 137 -9.80 -12.69 -1.40
N ILE A 138 -10.03 -12.01 -0.29
CA ILE A 138 -10.75 -12.54 0.87
C ILE A 138 -12.25 -12.44 0.60
N PRO A 139 -12.98 -13.59 0.49
CA PRO A 139 -14.40 -13.59 0.19
C PRO A 139 -15.20 -12.90 1.29
N GLU A 140 -16.04 -11.94 0.88
CA GLU A 140 -16.86 -11.07 1.74
C GLU A 140 -16.04 -10.15 2.65
N GLY A 141 -14.72 -10.08 2.43
CA GLY A 141 -13.82 -9.20 3.16
C GLY A 141 -14.15 -7.73 2.88
N ASN A 142 -14.27 -6.92 3.92
CA ASN A 142 -14.34 -5.47 3.81
C ASN A 142 -12.95 -4.84 3.85
N HIS A 143 -12.89 -3.51 3.73
CA HIS A 143 -11.65 -2.73 3.60
C HIS A 143 -10.57 -2.97 4.66
N VAL A 144 -10.97 -3.31 5.89
CA VAL A 144 -10.04 -3.49 7.01
C VAL A 144 -10.05 -4.91 7.57
N PHE A 145 -10.72 -5.84 6.88
CA PHE A 145 -10.89 -7.22 7.32
C PHE A 145 -11.44 -7.30 8.75
N ALA A 146 -12.52 -6.56 9.03
CA ALA A 146 -13.02 -6.32 10.39
C ALA A 146 -13.58 -7.57 11.11
N ASP A 147 -14.04 -8.56 10.34
CA ASP A 147 -14.52 -9.83 10.88
C ASP A 147 -13.36 -10.75 11.26
N LEU A 148 -13.52 -11.53 12.34
CA LEU A 148 -12.47 -12.41 12.86
C LEU A 148 -11.97 -13.41 11.80
N ARG A 149 -12.86 -13.96 10.96
CA ARG A 149 -12.49 -14.90 9.89
C ARG A 149 -11.61 -14.20 8.86
N HIS A 150 -12.03 -13.04 8.38
CA HIS A 150 -11.28 -12.25 7.39
C HIS A 150 -9.91 -11.83 7.93
N ASN A 151 -9.89 -11.33 9.18
CA ASN A 151 -8.67 -10.91 9.83
C ASN A 151 -7.68 -12.07 9.97
N THR A 152 -8.17 -13.24 10.39
CA THR A 152 -7.35 -14.46 10.54
C THR A 152 -6.76 -14.86 9.19
N MET A 153 -7.57 -14.90 8.12
CA MET A 153 -7.09 -15.22 6.77
C MET A 153 -5.99 -14.26 6.30
N ALA A 154 -6.18 -12.95 6.50
CA ALA A 154 -5.18 -11.94 6.13
C ALA A 154 -3.87 -12.14 6.91
N ILE A 155 -3.94 -12.30 8.24
CA ILE A 155 -2.76 -12.47 9.10
C ILE A 155 -2.01 -13.76 8.75
N GLU A 156 -2.72 -14.88 8.59
CA GLU A 156 -2.10 -16.16 8.24
C GLU A 156 -1.36 -16.08 6.91
N GLN A 157 -1.97 -15.44 5.90
CA GLN A 157 -1.33 -15.22 4.61
C GLN A 157 -0.07 -14.35 4.73
N ILE A 158 -0.14 -13.22 5.44
CA ILE A 158 1.00 -12.33 5.66
C ILE A 158 2.16 -13.07 6.36
N VAL A 159 1.84 -13.85 7.40
CA VAL A 159 2.85 -14.59 8.17
C VAL A 159 3.49 -15.68 7.32
N SER A 160 2.71 -16.45 6.55
CA SER A 160 3.27 -17.46 5.64
C SER A 160 4.18 -16.80 4.60
N TRP A 161 3.68 -15.73 3.98
CA TRP A 161 4.40 -14.98 2.97
C TRP A 161 5.76 -14.48 3.44
N PHE A 162 5.83 -13.78 4.58
CA PHE A 162 7.11 -13.27 5.08
C PHE A 162 8.04 -14.37 5.57
N LYS A 163 7.54 -15.50 6.06
CA LYS A 163 8.39 -16.67 6.38
C LYS A 163 9.05 -17.28 5.14
N GLU A 164 8.37 -17.23 4.00
CA GLU A 164 8.86 -17.77 2.73
C GLU A 164 9.77 -16.80 1.98
N THR A 165 9.56 -15.49 2.14
CA THR A 165 10.16 -14.45 1.29
C THR A 165 11.18 -13.56 1.98
N LEU A 166 11.33 -13.60 3.31
CA LEU A 166 12.39 -12.90 4.06
C LEU A 166 13.48 -13.88 4.54
#